data_AF-A0A0E9MQN6-F1
#
_entry.id   AF-A0A0E9MQN6-F1
#
_cell.length_a   1.000
_cell.length_b   1.000
_cell.length_c   1.000
_cell.angle_alpha   90.00
_cell.angle_beta   90.00
_cell.angle_gamma   90.00
#
_symmetry.space_group_name_H-M   'P 1'
#
loop_
_entity.id
_entity.type
_entity.pdbx_description
1 polymer ?
#
loop_
_entity_poly.entity_id
_entity_poly.type
_entity_poly.pdbx_seq_one_letter_code
_entity_poly.pdbx_strand_id
1 'polypeptide(L)'
;MGGIMKKHVIFAAVALAISPAHAAQVFSGNGIGSPGATIDPFDASTRGTLLAYSETSGGAFTFSTKFRSAVYRNTDGHLDFYYQVERTGAGPSGNNAIQKFTGADFGAFDTFAFRDDSDFDGPGGFLAAGNPGTFTSLASRSFDGNVLGVNFGSNNLVGTENSTTYIFRTNAFAFKAGTFGVIDGSTVEGPSFAPTVPEPATWAMMLGGFSLLGVVARRRRARTNVAYV
;
A
#
# COMPACT_ATOMS: atom_id res chain seq x y z
N MET A 1 59.90 42.23 -53.21
CA MET A 1 58.72 41.38 -53.46
C MET A 1 58.36 40.70 -52.15
N GLY A 2 57.38 41.24 -51.42
CA GLY A 2 57.00 40.79 -50.08
C GLY A 2 56.01 39.62 -50.14
N GLY A 3 56.39 38.48 -49.55
CA GLY A 3 55.55 37.29 -49.43
C GLY A 3 54.62 37.37 -48.22
N ILE A 4 53.33 37.17 -48.48
CA ILE A 4 52.21 37.22 -47.53
C ILE A 4 52.18 35.96 -46.66
N MET A 5 52.34 36.09 -45.34
CA MET A 5 52.07 35.02 -44.36
C MET A 5 50.56 34.90 -44.11
N LYS A 6 49.95 33.79 -44.56
CA LYS A 6 48.56 33.43 -44.24
C LYS A 6 48.49 32.71 -42.89
N LYS A 7 47.92 33.37 -41.88
CA LYS A 7 47.61 32.78 -40.57
C LYS A 7 46.40 31.84 -40.71
N HIS A 8 46.58 30.56 -40.40
CA HIS A 8 45.51 29.56 -40.41
C HIS A 8 44.86 29.53 -39.02
N VAL A 9 43.60 29.90 -38.95
CA VAL A 9 42.77 29.81 -37.73
C VAL A 9 42.11 28.43 -37.74
N ILE A 10 42.44 27.60 -36.76
CA ILE A 10 41.79 26.29 -36.55
C ILE A 10 40.58 26.51 -35.64
N PHE A 11 39.37 26.28 -36.18
CA PHE A 11 38.14 26.20 -35.39
C PHE A 11 38.01 24.78 -34.82
N ALA A 12 38.08 24.65 -33.48
CA ALA A 12 37.73 23.41 -32.79
C ALA A 12 36.22 23.40 -32.52
N ALA A 13 35.48 22.53 -33.20
CA ALA A 13 34.08 22.28 -32.91
C ALA A 13 33.96 21.30 -31.72
N VAL A 14 33.42 21.78 -30.60
CA VAL A 14 33.07 20.93 -29.45
C VAL A 14 31.72 20.28 -29.73
N ALA A 15 31.70 18.97 -29.95
CA ALA A 15 30.47 18.19 -30.04
C ALA A 15 29.90 17.98 -28.63
N LEU A 16 28.77 18.61 -28.32
CA LEU A 16 28.01 18.37 -27.09
C LEU A 16 27.28 17.02 -27.24
N ALA A 17 27.75 15.98 -26.55
CA ALA A 17 27.06 14.70 -26.49
C ALA A 17 25.76 14.87 -25.69
N ILE A 18 24.62 14.86 -26.37
CA ILE A 18 23.30 14.83 -25.75
C ILE A 18 23.04 13.38 -25.33
N SER A 19 23.41 13.02 -24.11
CA SER A 19 22.96 11.75 -23.54
C SER A 19 21.46 11.84 -23.29
N PRO A 20 20.63 10.89 -23.77
CA PRO A 20 19.21 10.86 -23.41
C PRO A 20 19.13 10.64 -21.89
N ALA A 21 18.60 11.63 -21.18
CA ALA A 21 18.27 11.49 -19.78
C ALA A 21 17.07 10.54 -19.67
N HIS A 22 17.32 9.26 -19.39
CA HIS A 22 16.27 8.35 -18.96
C HIS A 22 15.83 8.78 -17.56
N ALA A 23 14.72 9.50 -17.48
CA ALA A 23 14.06 9.76 -16.20
C ALA A 23 13.59 8.40 -15.65
N ALA A 24 14.23 7.93 -14.58
CA ALA A 24 13.76 6.76 -13.86
C ALA A 24 12.38 7.08 -13.28
N GLN A 25 11.40 6.23 -13.59
CA GLN A 25 10.04 6.35 -13.08
C GLN A 25 10.05 6.20 -11.55
N VAL A 26 9.58 7.23 -10.83
CA VAL A 26 9.43 7.20 -9.37
C VAL A 26 7.99 6.82 -9.06
N PHE A 27 7.78 5.64 -8.50
CA PHE A 27 6.48 5.22 -7.97
C PHE A 27 6.25 5.93 -6.63
N SER A 28 5.00 6.32 -6.35
CA SER A 28 4.63 6.82 -5.03
C SER A 28 4.68 5.65 -4.02
N GLY A 29 5.51 5.77 -2.98
CA GLY A 29 5.78 4.71 -2.00
C GLY A 29 6.63 3.54 -2.54
N ASN A 30 7.54 3.04 -1.72
CA ASN A 30 8.43 1.91 -2.01
C ASN A 30 7.76 0.55 -1.71
N GLY A 31 8.29 -0.54 -2.28
CA GLY A 31 7.95 -1.92 -1.93
C GLY A 31 7.38 -2.73 -3.09
N ILE A 32 6.06 -2.72 -3.28
CA ILE A 32 5.40 -3.33 -4.44
C ILE A 32 5.75 -2.51 -5.68
N GLY A 33 6.69 -3.04 -6.47
CA GLY A 33 7.14 -2.43 -7.72
C GLY A 33 6.11 -2.54 -8.85
N SER A 34 6.61 -2.62 -10.09
CA SER A 34 5.79 -2.81 -11.30
C SER A 34 4.80 -3.98 -11.16
N PRO A 35 3.68 -3.98 -11.91
CA PRO A 35 2.73 -5.10 -11.89
C PRO A 35 3.41 -6.46 -12.07
N GLY A 36 3.05 -7.43 -11.22
CA GLY A 36 3.68 -8.76 -11.22
C GLY A 36 4.74 -8.96 -10.14
N ALA A 37 4.75 -8.13 -9.09
CA ALA A 37 5.66 -8.27 -7.97
C ALA A 37 5.42 -9.57 -7.19
N THR A 38 6.52 -10.19 -6.75
CA THR A 38 6.47 -11.37 -5.88
C THR A 38 5.80 -11.03 -4.55
N ILE A 39 5.09 -12.00 -3.98
CA ILE A 39 4.49 -11.92 -2.65
C ILE A 39 5.27 -12.86 -1.75
N ASP A 40 5.97 -12.35 -0.75
CA ASP A 40 6.86 -13.17 0.08
C ASP A 40 6.12 -13.87 1.22
N PRO A 41 6.58 -15.02 1.72
CA PRO A 41 6.03 -15.62 2.94
C PRO A 41 6.11 -14.65 4.13
N PHE A 42 5.04 -14.60 4.92
CA PHE A 42 4.96 -13.73 6.08
C PHE A 42 5.70 -14.33 7.29
N ASP A 43 6.52 -13.51 7.95
CA ASP A 43 7.13 -13.87 9.24
C ASP A 43 6.13 -13.65 10.37
N ALA A 44 5.56 -14.75 10.86
CA ALA A 44 4.56 -14.75 11.94
C ALA A 44 5.06 -14.11 13.24
N SER A 45 6.37 -14.02 13.49
CA SER A 45 6.92 -13.34 14.67
C SER A 45 6.70 -11.82 14.66
N THR A 46 6.47 -11.25 13.47
CA THR A 46 6.21 -9.81 13.29
C THR A 46 4.72 -9.45 13.36
N ARG A 47 3.84 -10.46 13.48
CA ARG A 47 2.40 -10.25 13.71
C ARG A 47 2.22 -9.60 15.07
N GLY A 48 1.43 -8.53 15.12
CA GLY A 48 1.06 -7.93 16.40
C GLY A 48 -0.44 -8.01 16.65
N THR A 49 -1.01 -6.92 17.16
CA THR A 49 -2.36 -6.94 17.73
C THR A 49 -3.42 -6.58 16.68
N LEU A 50 -4.51 -7.36 16.64
CA LEU A 50 -5.69 -7.04 15.85
C LEU A 50 -6.32 -5.73 16.34
N LEU A 51 -6.50 -4.76 15.44
CA LEU A 51 -7.14 -3.48 15.72
C LEU A 51 -8.57 -3.41 15.19
N ALA A 52 -8.82 -3.99 14.02
CA ALA A 52 -10.11 -3.95 13.35
C ALA A 52 -10.27 -5.15 12.41
N TYR A 53 -11.50 -5.61 12.23
CA TYR A 53 -11.89 -6.70 11.34
C TYR A 53 -13.19 -6.35 10.62
N SER A 54 -13.34 -6.82 9.39
CA SER A 54 -14.57 -6.73 8.60
C SER A 54 -14.68 -7.93 7.65
N GLU A 55 -15.88 -8.48 7.54
CA GLU A 55 -16.25 -9.50 6.54
C GLU A 55 -17.41 -8.94 5.71
N THR A 56 -17.27 -8.95 4.39
CA THR A 56 -18.32 -8.58 3.44
C THR A 56 -18.65 -9.76 2.54
N SER A 57 -19.89 -10.24 2.61
CA SER A 57 -20.41 -11.23 1.66
C SER A 57 -21.02 -10.51 0.45
N GLY A 58 -20.83 -11.04 -0.74
CA GLY A 58 -21.43 -10.48 -1.95
C GLY A 58 -21.52 -11.47 -3.10
N GLY A 59 -22.38 -11.16 -4.06
CA GLY A 59 -22.57 -11.92 -5.29
C GLY A 59 -22.37 -11.04 -6.51
N ALA A 60 -21.51 -11.48 -7.41
CA ALA A 60 -21.38 -10.97 -8.77
C ALA A 60 -22.21 -11.84 -9.73
N PHE A 61 -22.29 -11.48 -11.02
CA PHE A 61 -23.05 -12.28 -11.99
C PHE A 61 -22.50 -13.71 -12.17
N THR A 62 -21.19 -13.89 -11.99
CA THR A 62 -20.48 -15.13 -12.34
C THR A 62 -19.86 -15.85 -11.14
N PHE A 63 -19.90 -15.26 -9.94
CA PHE A 63 -19.41 -15.86 -8.71
C PHE A 63 -20.08 -15.26 -7.47
N SER A 64 -20.00 -15.97 -6.35
CA SER A 64 -20.30 -15.46 -5.02
C SER A 64 -19.04 -15.54 -4.14
N THR A 65 -18.86 -14.58 -3.25
CA THR A 65 -17.64 -14.44 -2.45
C THR A 65 -17.89 -13.89 -1.06
N LYS A 66 -16.93 -14.16 -0.15
CA LYS A 66 -16.70 -13.37 1.06
C LYS A 66 -15.34 -12.70 0.95
N PHE A 67 -15.30 -11.42 1.25
CA PHE A 67 -14.08 -10.65 1.39
C PHE A 67 -13.83 -10.35 2.86
N ARG A 68 -12.67 -10.75 3.36
CA ARG A 68 -12.22 -10.51 4.74
C ARG A 68 -11.13 -9.48 4.73
N SER A 69 -11.23 -8.53 5.65
CA SER A 69 -10.22 -7.51 5.86
C SER A 69 -9.94 -7.32 7.34
N ALA A 70 -8.68 -7.08 7.69
CA ALA A 70 -8.31 -6.72 9.03
C ALA A 70 -7.12 -5.76 9.06
N VAL A 71 -7.01 -5.03 10.15
CA VAL A 71 -5.85 -4.17 10.44
C VAL A 71 -5.17 -4.72 11.68
N TYR A 72 -3.88 -5.01 11.55
CA TYR A 72 -3.02 -5.38 12.66
C TYR A 72 -1.99 -4.29 12.88
N ARG A 73 -1.69 -3.99 14.15
CA ARG A 73 -0.50 -3.23 14.50
C ARG A 73 0.66 -4.21 14.65
N ASN A 74 1.67 -4.12 13.79
CA ASN A 74 2.83 -4.99 13.85
C ASN A 74 3.76 -4.65 15.03
N THR A 75 4.79 -5.46 15.24
CA THR A 75 5.76 -5.31 16.34
C THR A 75 6.52 -3.99 16.31
N ASP A 76 6.67 -3.38 15.13
CA ASP A 76 7.33 -2.09 14.92
C ASP A 76 6.38 -0.90 15.15
N GLY A 77 5.11 -1.16 15.46
CA GLY A 77 4.09 -0.16 15.73
C GLY A 77 3.38 0.40 14.49
N HIS A 78 3.76 -0.06 13.30
CA HIS A 78 3.12 0.27 12.03
C HIS A 78 1.92 -0.65 11.75
N LEU A 79 1.18 -0.36 10.68
CA LEU A 79 -0.02 -1.10 10.31
C LEU A 79 0.20 -2.07 9.14
N ASP A 80 -0.28 -3.29 9.34
CA ASP A 80 -0.41 -4.33 8.34
C ASP A 80 -1.90 -4.50 7.99
N PHE A 81 -2.22 -4.55 6.70
CA PHE A 81 -3.57 -4.74 6.18
C PHE A 81 -3.72 -6.14 5.61
N TYR A 82 -4.57 -6.94 6.23
CA TYR A 82 -4.78 -8.35 5.90
C TYR A 82 -6.02 -8.47 5.03
N TYR A 83 -5.92 -9.21 3.92
CA TYR A 83 -7.04 -9.50 3.03
C TYR A 83 -7.10 -10.98 2.67
N GLN A 84 -8.31 -11.52 2.65
CA GLN A 84 -8.56 -12.86 2.14
C GLN A 84 -9.86 -12.88 1.35
N VAL A 85 -9.83 -13.62 0.24
CA VAL A 85 -10.99 -13.84 -0.62
C VAL A 85 -11.39 -15.31 -0.48
N GLU A 86 -12.64 -15.53 -0.11
CA GLU A 86 -13.28 -16.85 -0.18
C GLU A 86 -14.26 -16.85 -1.33
N ARG A 87 -14.14 -17.83 -2.23
CA ARG A 87 -15.20 -18.13 -3.20
C ARG A 87 -16.24 -19.00 -2.52
N THR A 88 -17.46 -18.51 -2.42
CA THR A 88 -18.56 -19.25 -1.75
C THR A 88 -19.46 -19.99 -2.73
N GLY A 89 -19.34 -19.71 -4.03
CA GLY A 89 -20.06 -20.46 -5.06
C GLY A 89 -20.18 -19.72 -6.38
N ALA A 90 -21.10 -20.19 -7.20
CA ALA A 90 -21.46 -19.60 -8.49
C ALA A 90 -22.25 -18.29 -8.30
N GLY A 91 -22.26 -17.46 -9.34
CA GLY A 91 -23.19 -16.35 -9.48
C GLY A 91 -24.48 -16.79 -10.19
N PRO A 92 -25.49 -15.91 -10.32
CA PRO A 92 -26.76 -16.22 -10.96
C PRO A 92 -26.66 -16.54 -12.46
N SER A 93 -25.56 -16.16 -13.11
CA SER A 93 -25.38 -16.25 -14.57
C SER A 93 -24.11 -16.97 -14.99
N GLY A 94 -23.34 -17.53 -14.04
CA GLY A 94 -22.10 -18.24 -14.35
C GLY A 94 -21.42 -18.79 -13.12
N ASN A 95 -20.38 -19.60 -13.36
CA ASN A 95 -19.56 -20.24 -12.33
C ASN A 95 -18.08 -20.03 -12.66
N ASN A 96 -17.69 -18.78 -12.88
CA ASN A 96 -16.34 -18.43 -13.28
C ASN A 96 -15.43 -18.35 -12.05
N ALA A 97 -14.15 -18.66 -12.26
CA ALA A 97 -13.14 -18.59 -11.22
C ALA A 97 -12.82 -17.13 -10.89
N ILE A 98 -12.65 -16.79 -9.61
CA ILE A 98 -12.21 -15.44 -9.23
C ILE A 98 -10.76 -15.28 -9.66
N GLN A 99 -10.41 -14.16 -10.30
CA GLN A 99 -9.08 -13.96 -10.88
C GLN A 99 -8.20 -13.01 -10.06
N LYS A 100 -8.80 -12.01 -9.42
CA LYS A 100 -8.06 -11.01 -8.65
C LYS A 100 -8.92 -10.33 -7.60
N PHE A 101 -8.24 -9.63 -6.69
CA PHE A 101 -8.86 -8.58 -5.90
C PHE A 101 -8.01 -7.32 -5.89
N THR A 102 -8.59 -6.21 -5.44
CA THR A 102 -7.94 -4.92 -5.27
C THR A 102 -8.30 -4.26 -3.94
N GLY A 103 -7.41 -3.42 -3.42
CA GLY A 103 -7.65 -2.51 -2.30
C GLY A 103 -7.16 -1.10 -2.62
N ALA A 104 -7.90 -0.08 -2.23
CA ALA A 104 -7.59 1.32 -2.58
C ALA A 104 -7.01 2.14 -1.41
N ASP A 105 -6.54 3.36 -1.72
CA ASP A 105 -6.03 4.38 -0.81
C ASP A 105 -4.66 4.11 -0.17
N PHE A 106 -3.74 3.52 -0.94
CA PHE A 106 -2.36 3.23 -0.52
C PHE A 106 -1.31 4.19 -1.09
N GLY A 107 -1.70 5.20 -1.87
CA GLY A 107 -0.78 5.98 -2.70
C GLY A 107 0.33 6.73 -1.94
N ALA A 108 0.10 7.09 -0.68
CA ALA A 108 1.05 7.87 0.12
C ALA A 108 1.99 7.01 1.00
N PHE A 109 1.88 5.68 0.94
CA PHE A 109 2.55 4.79 1.89
C PHE A 109 3.50 3.83 1.17
N ASP A 110 4.63 3.55 1.82
CA ASP A 110 5.44 2.39 1.46
C ASP A 110 4.60 1.15 1.75
N THR A 111 4.55 0.22 0.81
CA THR A 111 3.73 -0.98 0.93
C THR A 111 4.47 -2.21 0.41
N PHE A 112 4.56 -3.24 1.24
CA PHE A 112 5.15 -4.53 0.91
C PHE A 112 4.09 -5.62 0.99
N ALA A 113 4.13 -6.58 0.05
CA ALA A 113 3.16 -7.67 -0.03
C ALA A 113 3.74 -8.96 0.52
N PHE A 114 3.01 -9.57 1.44
CA PHE A 114 3.30 -10.88 2.02
C PHE A 114 2.09 -11.80 1.94
N ARG A 115 2.30 -13.08 2.26
CA ARG A 115 1.24 -14.09 2.35
C ARG A 115 1.38 -14.98 3.57
N ASP A 116 0.25 -15.43 4.11
CA ASP A 116 0.18 -16.48 5.13
C ASP A 116 -0.89 -17.51 4.76
N ASP A 117 -0.47 -18.76 4.59
CA ASP A 117 -1.30 -19.87 4.17
C ASP A 117 -1.99 -20.58 5.36
N SER A 118 -1.65 -20.21 6.59
CA SER A 118 -2.15 -20.84 7.82
C SER A 118 -3.47 -20.23 8.32
N ASP A 119 -4.16 -21.00 9.16
CA ASP A 119 -5.23 -20.50 10.02
C ASP A 119 -4.60 -19.88 11.29
N PHE A 120 -4.14 -18.64 11.17
CA PHE A 120 -3.36 -18.00 12.22
C PHE A 120 -4.20 -17.42 13.37
N ASP A 121 -5.50 -17.21 13.17
CA ASP A 121 -6.43 -16.69 14.17
C ASP A 121 -7.45 -17.73 14.67
N GLY A 122 -7.40 -18.97 14.17
CA GLY A 122 -8.13 -20.12 14.68
C GLY A 122 -9.65 -19.94 14.53
N PRO A 123 -10.43 -19.79 15.63
CA PRO A 123 -11.85 -19.47 15.53
C PRO A 123 -12.12 -18.02 15.07
N GLY A 124 -11.08 -17.30 14.66
CA GLY A 124 -11.16 -15.96 14.11
C GLY A 124 -11.81 -15.90 12.74
N GLY A 125 -11.51 -14.83 12.03
CA GLY A 125 -12.13 -14.54 10.75
C GLY A 125 -11.42 -15.18 9.58
N PHE A 126 -10.09 -15.31 9.63
CA PHE A 126 -9.31 -15.85 8.53
C PHE A 126 -9.31 -17.38 8.55
N LEU A 127 -9.11 -17.97 7.39
CA LEU A 127 -9.11 -19.42 7.21
C LEU A 127 -7.77 -19.85 6.59
N ALA A 128 -7.36 -21.09 6.84
CA ALA A 128 -6.24 -21.66 6.10
C ALA A 128 -6.50 -21.62 4.58
N ALA A 129 -5.44 -21.46 3.79
CA ALA A 129 -5.54 -21.48 2.33
C ALA A 129 -6.18 -22.78 1.86
N GLY A 130 -7.26 -22.67 1.07
CA GLY A 130 -8.05 -23.80 0.58
C GLY A 130 -7.93 -24.05 -0.92
N ASN A 131 -7.07 -23.30 -1.62
CA ASN A 131 -6.88 -23.39 -3.06
C ASN A 131 -5.88 -24.51 -3.43
N PRO A 132 -6.28 -25.54 -4.19
CA PRO A 132 -5.43 -26.66 -4.57
C PRO A 132 -4.42 -26.24 -5.65
N GLY A 133 -3.19 -25.88 -5.27
CA GLY A 133 -2.11 -25.62 -6.23
C GLY A 133 -0.83 -25.02 -5.64
N THR A 134 0.21 -24.94 -6.46
CA THR A 134 1.44 -24.18 -6.15
C THR A 134 1.11 -22.69 -6.16
N PHE A 135 1.44 -21.92 -5.13
CA PHE A 135 1.16 -20.46 -5.09
C PHE A 135 1.61 -19.73 -6.37
N THR A 136 0.66 -19.17 -7.12
CA THR A 136 0.92 -18.40 -8.36
C THR A 136 0.54 -16.94 -8.28
N SER A 137 0.13 -16.45 -7.11
CA SER A 137 -0.38 -15.09 -7.01
C SER A 137 0.73 -14.05 -7.10
N LEU A 138 0.42 -12.93 -7.76
CA LEU A 138 1.33 -11.81 -7.92
C LEU A 138 0.67 -10.53 -7.42
N ALA A 139 1.43 -9.71 -6.73
CA ALA A 139 1.00 -8.39 -6.32
C ALA A 139 1.17 -7.40 -7.48
N SER A 140 0.32 -6.40 -7.50
CA SER A 140 0.45 -5.26 -8.38
C SER A 140 0.04 -3.99 -7.67
N ARG A 141 0.46 -2.87 -8.23
CA ARG A 141 0.09 -1.55 -7.78
C ARG A 141 -0.23 -0.70 -9.00
N SER A 142 -1.25 0.15 -8.88
CA SER A 142 -1.62 1.10 -9.92
C SER A 142 -0.51 2.13 -10.14
N PHE A 143 -0.56 2.79 -11.29
CA PHE A 143 0.46 3.75 -11.70
C PHE A 143 0.63 4.91 -10.69
N ASP A 144 -0.47 5.38 -10.11
CA ASP A 144 -0.50 6.43 -9.08
C ASP A 144 -0.20 5.91 -7.66
N GLY A 145 0.08 4.61 -7.52
CA GLY A 145 0.31 3.94 -6.25
C GLY A 145 -0.94 3.69 -5.41
N ASN A 146 -2.11 4.16 -5.85
CA ASN A 146 -3.27 4.24 -4.97
C ASN A 146 -3.99 2.91 -4.76
N VAL A 147 -4.00 2.06 -5.78
CA VAL A 147 -4.70 0.78 -5.78
C VAL A 147 -3.69 -0.34 -5.77
N LEU A 148 -3.78 -1.19 -4.77
CA LEU A 148 -3.10 -2.47 -4.70
C LEU A 148 -3.96 -3.54 -5.36
N GLY A 149 -3.33 -4.54 -5.93
CA GLY A 149 -4.01 -5.70 -6.49
C GLY A 149 -3.25 -6.98 -6.19
N VAL A 150 -4.00 -8.07 -6.15
CA VAL A 150 -3.43 -9.42 -6.21
C VAL A 150 -4.12 -10.14 -7.35
N ASN A 151 -3.32 -10.58 -8.32
CA ASN A 151 -3.77 -11.51 -9.35
C ASN A 151 -3.45 -12.92 -8.88
N PHE A 152 -4.43 -13.82 -8.89
CA PHE A 152 -4.24 -15.19 -8.43
C PHE A 152 -3.43 -16.06 -9.40
N GLY A 153 -3.20 -15.58 -10.62
CA GLY A 153 -2.39 -16.25 -11.64
C GLY A 153 -3.09 -17.50 -12.19
N SER A 154 -2.31 -18.53 -12.51
CA SER A 154 -2.84 -19.77 -13.10
C SER A 154 -3.79 -20.54 -12.18
N ASN A 155 -3.68 -20.38 -10.86
CA ASN A 155 -4.56 -21.10 -9.93
C ASN A 155 -5.98 -20.54 -9.90
N ASN A 156 -6.16 -19.22 -10.07
CA ASN A 156 -7.43 -18.53 -9.78
C ASN A 156 -8.02 -18.95 -8.41
N LEU A 157 -9.28 -18.63 -8.10
CA LEU A 157 -10.03 -19.35 -7.08
C LEU A 157 -11.16 -20.10 -7.78
N VAL A 158 -11.10 -21.43 -7.75
CA VAL A 158 -12.10 -22.32 -8.34
C VAL A 158 -12.95 -22.93 -7.22
N GLY A 159 -14.00 -23.68 -7.54
CA GLY A 159 -14.85 -24.33 -6.52
C GLY A 159 -15.32 -23.43 -5.36
N THR A 160 -15.23 -23.96 -4.14
CA THR A 160 -15.48 -23.24 -2.88
C THR A 160 -14.18 -23.22 -2.07
N GLU A 161 -13.37 -22.19 -2.26
CA GLU A 161 -11.97 -22.15 -1.82
C GLU A 161 -11.64 -20.81 -1.16
N ASN A 162 -10.73 -20.86 -0.20
CA ASN A 162 -10.12 -19.67 0.40
C ASN A 162 -8.78 -19.39 -0.26
N SER A 163 -8.52 -18.14 -0.59
CA SER A 163 -7.16 -17.70 -0.89
C SER A 163 -6.25 -17.83 0.33
N THR A 164 -4.94 -17.75 0.11
CA THR A 164 -4.04 -17.36 1.20
C THR A 164 -4.44 -16.01 1.76
N THR A 165 -4.00 -15.70 2.98
CA THR A 165 -4.17 -14.35 3.53
C THR A 165 -3.05 -13.47 3.00
N TYR A 166 -3.42 -12.45 2.23
CA TYR A 166 -2.48 -11.46 1.71
C TYR A 166 -2.31 -10.33 2.70
N ILE A 167 -1.07 -9.97 2.98
CA ILE A 167 -0.72 -9.01 4.02
C ILE A 167 0.04 -7.86 3.37
N PHE A 168 -0.53 -6.67 3.44
CA PHE A 168 0.07 -5.44 2.96
C PHE A 168 0.63 -4.66 4.14
N ARG A 169 1.93 -4.80 4.36
CA ARG A 169 2.65 -4.06 5.39
C ARG A 169 2.91 -2.65 4.92
N THR A 170 2.55 -1.66 5.74
CA THR A 170 2.75 -0.25 5.43
C THR A 170 3.61 0.45 6.48
N ASN A 171 4.08 1.65 6.16
CA ASN A 171 4.65 2.57 7.15
C ASN A 171 3.59 3.44 7.86
N ALA A 172 2.29 3.13 7.73
CA ALA A 172 1.22 3.90 8.36
C ALA A 172 1.11 3.64 9.86
N PHE A 173 0.61 4.62 10.62
CA PHE A 173 0.31 4.51 12.06
C PHE A 173 -1.19 4.59 12.39
N ALA A 174 -1.99 5.00 11.41
CA ALA A 174 -3.43 5.15 11.50
C ALA A 174 -4.09 4.58 10.24
N PHE A 175 -5.36 4.21 10.36
CA PHE A 175 -6.17 3.70 9.26
C PHE A 175 -7.54 4.39 9.24
N LYS A 176 -8.18 4.31 8.08
CA LYS A 176 -9.54 4.78 7.82
C LYS A 176 -10.33 3.69 7.10
N ALA A 177 -11.62 3.93 6.84
CA ALA A 177 -12.38 3.12 5.90
C ALA A 177 -11.75 3.22 4.50
N GLY A 178 -11.53 2.08 3.88
CA GLY A 178 -11.09 1.91 2.50
C GLY A 178 -12.13 1.17 1.68
N THR A 179 -11.77 0.74 0.48
CA THR A 179 -12.61 -0.06 -0.40
C THR A 179 -11.85 -1.23 -0.97
N PHE A 180 -12.60 -2.27 -1.36
CA PHE A 180 -12.07 -3.40 -2.09
C PHE A 180 -12.89 -3.67 -3.36
N GLY A 181 -12.29 -4.46 -4.26
CA GLY A 181 -12.99 -5.09 -5.38
C GLY A 181 -12.50 -6.51 -5.59
N VAL A 182 -13.39 -7.45 -5.87
CA VAL A 182 -13.10 -8.86 -6.23
C VAL A 182 -13.61 -9.09 -7.66
N ILE A 183 -12.77 -9.62 -8.56
CA ILE A 183 -12.97 -9.50 -10.02
C ILE A 183 -12.61 -10.80 -10.76
N ASP A 184 -13.45 -11.18 -11.73
CA ASP A 184 -13.21 -12.24 -12.74
C ASP A 184 -13.67 -11.88 -14.18
N GLY A 185 -14.16 -10.64 -14.35
CA GLY A 185 -14.95 -10.20 -15.50
C GLY A 185 -16.29 -9.59 -15.07
N SER A 186 -16.83 -10.07 -13.96
CA SER A 186 -17.79 -9.39 -13.10
C SER A 186 -17.10 -8.92 -11.81
N THR A 187 -17.78 -8.12 -10.98
CA THR A 187 -17.18 -7.49 -9.80
C THR A 187 -18.13 -7.53 -8.60
N VAL A 188 -17.55 -7.80 -7.42
CA VAL A 188 -18.12 -7.43 -6.12
C VAL A 188 -17.23 -6.37 -5.49
N GLU A 189 -17.80 -5.32 -4.94
CA GLU A 189 -17.07 -4.25 -4.24
C GLU A 189 -17.72 -3.93 -2.90
N GLY A 190 -16.95 -3.34 -1.99
CA GLY A 190 -17.45 -3.03 -0.66
C GLY A 190 -16.43 -2.31 0.23
N PRO A 191 -16.81 -2.06 1.50
CA PRO A 191 -15.95 -1.40 2.46
C PRO A 191 -14.80 -2.31 2.90
N SER A 192 -13.64 -1.70 3.12
CA SER A 192 -12.43 -2.33 3.66
C SER A 192 -11.71 -1.34 4.59
N PHE A 193 -10.43 -1.55 4.84
CA PHE A 193 -9.55 -0.62 5.54
C PHE A 193 -8.47 -0.08 4.61
N ALA A 194 -7.99 1.13 4.89
CA ALA A 194 -6.87 1.74 4.17
C ALA A 194 -6.02 2.58 5.12
N PRO A 195 -4.72 2.74 4.85
CA PRO A 195 -3.85 3.59 5.67
C PRO A 195 -4.27 5.05 5.57
N THR A 196 -4.00 5.81 6.62
CA THR A 196 -4.20 7.26 6.62
C THR A 196 -3.12 7.97 7.42
N VAL A 197 -2.88 9.22 7.05
CA VAL A 197 -2.00 10.10 7.80
C VAL A 197 -2.84 10.72 8.92
N PRO A 198 -2.37 10.74 10.17
CA PRO A 198 -3.03 11.50 11.23
C PRO A 198 -3.30 12.93 10.77
N GLU A 199 -4.53 13.42 11.00
CA GLU A 199 -5.01 14.65 10.38
C GLU A 199 -4.01 15.82 10.53
N PRO A 200 -3.78 16.63 9.48
CA PRO A 200 -2.89 17.81 9.55
C PRO A 200 -3.26 18.78 10.68
N ALA A 201 -4.54 18.80 11.07
CA ALA A 201 -5.02 19.59 12.19
C ALA A 201 -4.36 19.19 13.52
N THR A 202 -4.02 17.92 13.73
CA THR A 202 -3.32 17.48 14.94
C THR A 202 -1.93 18.13 15.04
N TRP A 203 -1.22 18.24 13.91
CA TRP A 203 0.06 18.94 13.84
C TRP A 203 -0.10 20.45 14.01
N ALA A 204 -1.10 21.04 13.35
CA ALA A 204 -1.41 22.46 13.50
C ALA A 204 -1.79 22.82 14.95
N MET A 205 -2.52 21.94 15.63
CA MET A 205 -2.92 22.11 17.03
C MET A 205 -1.75 21.90 17.99
N MET A 206 -0.86 20.93 17.74
CA MET A 206 0.36 20.77 18.53
C MET A 206 1.29 21.98 18.35
N LEU A 207 1.60 22.36 17.11
CA LEU A 207 2.45 23.52 16.82
C LEU A 207 1.82 24.81 17.33
N GLY A 208 0.50 24.99 17.15
CA GLY A 208 -0.26 26.11 17.68
C GLY A 208 -0.22 26.16 19.21
N GLY A 209 -0.47 25.03 19.88
CA GLY A 209 -0.43 24.90 21.33
C GLY A 209 0.95 25.21 21.90
N PHE A 210 2.02 24.63 21.34
CA PHE A 210 3.39 24.90 21.77
C PHE A 210 3.82 26.34 21.50
N SER A 211 3.41 26.92 20.37
CA SER A 211 3.69 28.32 20.06
C SER A 211 3.03 29.24 21.08
N LEU A 212 1.78 28.96 21.46
CA LEU A 212 1.05 29.73 22.46
C LEU A 212 1.72 29.65 23.84
N LEU A 213 2.09 28.45 24.27
CA LEU A 213 2.81 28.23 25.54
C LEU A 213 4.17 28.94 25.55
N GLY A 214 4.92 28.89 24.44
CA GLY A 214 6.19 29.60 24.29
C GLY A 214 6.05 31.12 24.42
N VAL A 215 5.02 31.70 23.81
CA VAL A 215 4.72 33.15 23.91
C VAL A 215 4.36 33.54 25.34
N VAL A 216 3.52 32.76 26.03
CA VAL A 216 3.15 33.02 27.43
C VAL A 216 4.37 32.93 28.36
N ALA A 217 5.21 31.92 28.19
CA ALA A 217 6.44 31.74 28.96
C ALA A 217 7.42 32.92 28.76
N ARG A 218 7.58 33.40 27.52
CA ARG A 218 8.42 34.56 27.20
C ARG A 218 7.93 35.84 27.90
N ARG A 219 6.60 36.06 27.94
CA ARG A 219 6.01 37.26 28.58
C ARG A 219 6.20 37.29 30.09
N ARG A 220 6.24 36.13 30.76
CA ARG A 220 6.44 36.05 32.23
C ARG A 220 7.86 36.43 32.65
N ARG A 221 8.88 36.07 31.87
CA ARG A 221 10.28 36.39 32.19
C ARG A 221 10.59 37.89 32.08
N ALA A 222 9.97 38.60 31.16
CA ALA A 222 10.18 40.04 30.97
C ALA A 222 9.68 40.93 32.14
N ARG A 223 8.96 40.37 33.12
CA ARG A 223 8.44 41.11 34.28
C ARG A 223 9.22 40.91 35.59
N THR A 224 10.28 40.10 35.58
CA THR A 224 11.09 39.88 36.79
C THR A 224 12.22 40.91 36.85
N ASN A 225 11.88 42.16 37.19
CA ASN A 225 12.87 43.12 37.65
C ASN A 225 13.10 42.86 39.15
N VAL A 226 14.22 42.22 39.48
CA VAL A 226 14.67 42.10 40.86
C VAL A 226 15.24 43.45 41.28
N ALA A 227 14.49 44.20 42.09
CA ALA A 227 15.04 45.35 42.79
C ALA A 227 15.95 44.83 43.91
N TYR A 228 17.25 45.08 43.79
CA TYR A 228 18.18 44.92 44.91
C TYR A 228 17.95 46.08 45.88
N VAL A 229 17.77 45.75 47.17
CA VAL A 229 17.80 46.68 48.31
C VAL A 229 19.12 46.49 49.04
#